data_AF-A0A2V7RDV8-F1
#
_entry.id   AF-A0A2V7RDV8-F1
#
_cell.length_a   1.000
_cell.length_b   1.000
_cell.length_c   1.000
_cell.angle_alpha   90.00
_cell.angle_beta   90.00
_cell.angle_gamma   90.00
#
_symmetry.space_group_name_H-M   'P 1'
#
loop_
_entity.id
_entity.type
_entity.pdbx_description
1 polymer ?
#
loop_
_entity_poly.entity_id
_entity_poly.type
_entity_poly.pdbx_seq_one_letter_code
_entity_poly.pdbx_strand_id
1 'polypeptide(L)'
;MGAGAGAGDRAPLAPGRGPGWAKLAEAVARHVPPSEIETIYLFRPWKREGREWGTAVVACRAGEAGGRLRVYTARYMLVVRGKERGQSRVTVEETALSPAAVIEQVMLAAAERSGDPDPPVAIAPAAWYEG
;
A
#
# COMPACT_ATOMS: atom_id res chain seq x y z
N MET A 1 -41.56 14.52 -6.77
CA MET A 1 -40.90 13.33 -6.17
C MET A 1 -39.43 13.40 -6.52
N GLY A 2 -38.57 13.74 -5.56
CA GLY A 2 -37.14 13.91 -5.79
C GLY A 2 -36.43 12.56 -5.85
N ALA A 3 -35.78 12.27 -6.97
CA ALA A 3 -34.86 11.14 -7.09
C ALA A 3 -33.61 11.47 -6.27
N GLY A 4 -33.41 10.74 -5.17
CA GLY A 4 -32.17 10.79 -4.40
C GLY A 4 -31.05 10.18 -5.25
N ALA A 5 -30.14 11.03 -5.72
CA ALA A 5 -28.89 10.60 -6.31
C ALA A 5 -28.12 9.76 -5.28
N GLY A 6 -28.07 8.44 -5.50
CA GLY A 6 -27.28 7.52 -4.70
C GLY A 6 -25.81 7.94 -4.75
N ALA A 7 -25.24 8.15 -3.57
CA ALA A 7 -23.89 8.63 -3.40
C ALA A 7 -22.84 7.69 -4.01
N GLY A 8 -22.19 8.17 -5.07
CA GLY A 8 -20.76 7.97 -5.28
C GLY A 8 -20.37 6.66 -5.94
N ASP A 9 -20.77 6.50 -7.20
CA ASP A 9 -20.08 5.67 -8.18
C ASP A 9 -18.71 6.34 -8.47
N ARG A 10 -17.80 6.26 -7.49
CA ARG A 10 -16.45 6.80 -7.64
C ARG A 10 -15.71 5.79 -8.51
N ALA A 11 -15.29 6.22 -9.69
CA ALA A 11 -14.44 5.45 -10.61
C ALA A 11 -13.36 4.69 -9.83
N PRO A 12 -12.98 3.46 -10.24
CA PRO A 12 -11.94 2.70 -9.57
C PRO A 12 -10.70 3.59 -9.44
N LEU A 13 -10.39 4.00 -8.22
CA LEU A 13 -9.17 4.74 -7.95
C LEU A 13 -8.03 3.81 -8.35
N ALA A 14 -7.06 4.33 -9.12
CA ALA A 14 -5.88 3.56 -9.49
C ALA A 14 -5.24 2.94 -8.22
N PRO A 15 -4.65 1.74 -8.30
CA PRO A 15 -4.00 1.11 -7.16
C PRO A 15 -3.07 2.09 -6.42
N GLY A 16 -3.21 2.16 -5.09
CA GLY A 16 -2.40 3.07 -4.27
C GLY A 16 -2.88 4.52 -4.26
N ARG A 17 -4.11 4.79 -4.72
CA ARG A 17 -4.73 6.12 -4.64
C ARG A 17 -5.78 6.24 -3.56
N GLY A 18 -5.81 7.42 -2.96
CA GLY A 18 -6.77 7.79 -1.92
C GLY A 18 -6.09 8.30 -0.64
N PRO A 19 -6.86 8.86 0.30
CA PRO A 19 -6.33 9.53 1.48
C PRO A 19 -5.53 8.61 2.42
N GLY A 20 -5.91 7.33 2.51
CA GLY A 20 -5.18 6.35 3.31
C GLY A 20 -3.80 6.02 2.70
N TRP A 21 -3.78 5.78 1.40
CA TRP A 21 -2.55 5.54 0.65
C TRP A 21 -1.62 6.76 0.61
N ALA A 22 -2.13 7.98 0.50
CA ALA A 22 -1.33 9.20 0.56
C ALA A 22 -0.62 9.34 1.92
N LYS A 23 -1.34 9.12 3.02
CA LYS A 23 -0.75 9.10 4.38
C LYS A 23 0.30 7.99 4.52
N LEU A 24 0.08 6.84 3.90
CA LEU A 24 1.05 5.75 3.90
C LEU A 24 2.31 6.12 3.13
N ALA A 25 2.17 6.69 1.94
CA ALA A 25 3.29 7.15 1.10
C ALA A 25 4.13 8.22 1.82
N GLU A 26 3.49 9.21 2.45
CA GLU A 26 4.19 10.20 3.28
C GLU A 26 4.98 9.57 4.42
N ALA A 27 4.45 8.53 5.06
CA ALA A 27 5.15 7.84 6.12
C ALA A 27 6.33 7.02 5.58
N VAL A 28 6.13 6.28 4.48
CA VAL A 28 7.21 5.51 3.83
C VAL A 28 8.36 6.42 3.41
N ALA A 29 8.07 7.59 2.83
CA ALA A 29 9.08 8.55 2.39
C ALA A 29 9.98 9.08 3.54
N ARG A 30 9.54 8.99 4.81
CA ARG A 30 10.36 9.32 5.99
C ARG A 30 11.37 8.23 6.34
N HIS A 31 11.15 7.00 5.89
CA HIS A 31 12.03 5.86 6.11
C HIS A 31 12.93 5.57 4.92
N VAL A 32 12.38 5.70 3.71
CA VAL A 32 13.06 5.38 2.45
C VAL A 32 12.79 6.48 1.43
N PRO A 33 13.82 7.14 0.88
CA PRO A 33 13.65 8.08 -0.22
C PRO A 33 12.96 7.41 -1.42
N PRO A 34 11.98 8.06 -2.08
CA PRO A 34 11.32 7.47 -3.26
C PRO A 34 12.27 7.02 -4.37
N SER A 35 13.44 7.66 -4.51
CA SER A 35 14.49 7.32 -5.47
C SER A 35 15.22 5.99 -5.17
N GLU A 36 15.12 5.48 -3.95
CA GLU A 36 15.71 4.21 -3.55
C GLU A 36 14.72 3.04 -3.65
N ILE A 37 13.44 3.35 -3.82
CA ILE A 37 12.39 2.34 -3.96
C ILE A 37 12.47 1.76 -5.38
N GLU A 38 12.55 0.43 -5.47
CA GLU A 38 12.55 -0.29 -6.74
C GLU A 38 11.12 -0.66 -7.12
N THR A 39 10.41 -1.31 -6.19
CA THR A 39 9.06 -1.84 -6.42
C THR A 39 8.20 -1.67 -5.19
N ILE A 40 6.94 -1.30 -5.40
CA ILE A 40 5.91 -1.29 -4.36
C ILE A 40 4.85 -2.33 -4.72
N TYR A 41 4.56 -3.24 -3.79
CA TYR A 41 3.49 -4.21 -3.91
C TYR A 41 2.31 -3.76 -3.07
N LEU A 42 1.17 -3.51 -3.72
CA LEU A 42 -0.03 -3.02 -3.07
C LEU A 42 -1.06 -4.13 -2.95
N PHE A 43 -1.40 -4.47 -1.72
CA PHE A 43 -2.52 -5.37 -1.44
C PHE A 43 -3.83 -4.59 -1.52
N ARG A 44 -4.91 -5.25 -1.94
CA ARG A 44 -6.21 -4.58 -1.99
C ARG A 44 -6.60 -4.10 -0.61
N PRO A 45 -7.01 -2.82 -0.47
CA PRO A 45 -7.44 -2.32 0.80
C PRO A 45 -8.80 -2.94 1.14
N TRP A 46 -8.95 -3.41 2.36
CA TRP A 46 -10.20 -3.98 2.86
C TRP A 46 -10.96 -2.95 3.69
N LYS A 47 -12.29 -3.01 3.65
CA LYS A 47 -13.18 -2.07 4.32
C LYS A 47 -14.17 -2.79 5.20
N ARG A 48 -14.28 -2.35 6.45
CA ARG A 48 -15.20 -2.93 7.44
C ARG A 48 -15.53 -1.89 8.50
N GLU A 49 -16.79 -1.86 8.94
CA GLU A 49 -17.23 -1.05 10.08
C GLU A 49 -16.82 0.43 10.00
N GLY A 50 -16.92 1.02 8.79
CA GLY A 50 -16.60 2.44 8.58
C GLY A 50 -15.10 2.77 8.60
N ARG A 51 -14.23 1.76 8.51
CA ARG A 51 -12.78 1.88 8.44
C ARG A 51 -12.24 1.21 7.18
N GLU A 52 -11.12 1.72 6.71
CA GLU A 52 -10.35 1.20 5.58
C GLU A 52 -8.94 0.85 6.08
N TRP A 53 -8.42 -0.28 5.63
CA TRP A 53 -7.05 -0.72 5.91
C TRP A 53 -6.36 -1.06 4.61
N GLY A 54 -5.10 -0.66 4.48
CA GLY A 54 -4.26 -1.03 3.34
C GLY A 54 -2.88 -1.48 3.79
N THR A 55 -2.30 -2.37 3.01
CA THR A 55 -0.93 -2.88 3.20
C THR A 55 -0.14 -2.67 1.92
N ALA A 56 1.05 -2.10 2.05
CA ALA A 56 2.06 -2.05 1.01
C ALA A 56 3.31 -2.79 1.48
N VAL A 57 3.96 -3.50 0.57
CA VAL A 57 5.32 -3.99 0.74
C VAL A 57 6.22 -3.20 -0.18
N VAL A 58 7.26 -2.59 0.37
CA VAL A 58 8.16 -1.67 -0.32
C VAL A 58 9.54 -2.32 -0.38
N ALA A 59 9.99 -2.64 -1.58
CA ALA A 59 11.33 -3.15 -1.84
C ALA A 59 12.22 -1.99 -2.30
N CYS A 60 13.32 -1.77 -1.60
CA CYS A 60 14.23 -0.66 -1.85
C CYS A 60 15.69 -1.11 -1.82
N ARG A 61 16.54 -0.37 -2.52
CA ARG A 61 17.96 -0.70 -2.66
C ARG A 61 18.64 -0.64 -1.29
N ALA A 62 19.26 -1.74 -0.87
CA ALA A 62 20.02 -1.79 0.37
C ALA A 62 21.49 -1.37 0.13
N GLY A 63 21.74 -0.09 -0.23
CA GLY A 63 23.11 0.44 -0.42
C GLY A 63 24.05 -0.47 -1.23
N GLU A 64 25.34 -0.50 -0.86
CA GLU A 64 26.44 -1.30 -1.46
C GLU A 64 26.30 -2.83 -1.29
N ALA A 65 25.15 -3.35 -0.83
CA ALA A 65 25.00 -4.77 -0.52
C ALA A 65 24.52 -5.59 -1.73
N GLY A 66 25.43 -5.85 -2.68
CA GLY A 66 25.43 -7.07 -3.53
C GLY A 66 24.11 -7.53 -4.15
N GLY A 67 23.25 -6.61 -4.60
CA GLY A 67 21.98 -6.93 -5.27
C GLY A 67 20.83 -7.35 -4.34
N ARG A 68 20.92 -7.10 -3.03
CA ARG A 68 19.81 -7.34 -2.09
C ARG A 68 18.96 -6.09 -1.91
N LEU A 69 17.66 -6.30 -1.70
CA LEU A 69 16.70 -5.25 -1.41
C LEU A 69 16.28 -5.32 0.05
N ARG A 70 16.22 -4.16 0.69
CA ARG A 70 15.59 -4.00 1.99
C ARG A 70 14.09 -3.92 1.78
N VAL A 71 13.34 -4.62 2.61
CA VAL A 71 11.89 -4.76 2.49
C VAL A 71 11.24 -4.11 3.69
N TYR A 72 10.33 -3.18 3.42
CA TYR A 72 9.47 -2.59 4.43
C TYR A 72 8.04 -3.07 4.24
N THR A 73 7.39 -3.45 5.34
CA THR A 73 5.94 -3.62 5.37
C THR A 73 5.33 -2.37 5.95
N ALA A 74 4.50 -1.71 5.16
CA ALA A 74 3.82 -0.47 5.50
C ALA A 74 2.30 -0.73 5.56
N ARG A 75 1.65 -0.29 6.62
CA ARG A 75 0.21 -0.46 6.82
C ARG A 75 -0.44 0.83 7.26
N TYR A 76 -1.69 1.05 6.85
CA TYR A 76 -2.54 2.09 7.42
C TYR A 76 -3.89 1.54 7.86
N MET A 77 -4.50 2.28 8.78
CA MET A 77 -5.93 2.26 9.06
C MET A 77 -6.45 3.69 8.94
N LEU A 78 -7.56 3.90 8.24
CA LEU A 78 -8.24 5.18 8.09
C LEU A 78 -9.72 5.03 8.45
N VAL A 79 -10.20 5.86 9.37
CA VAL A 79 -11.64 5.96 9.64
C VAL A 79 -12.30 6.76 8.52
N VAL A 80 -13.18 6.12 7.75
CA VAL A 80 -13.81 6.70 6.56
C VAL A 80 -15.26 7.16 6.79
N ARG A 81 -15.92 6.69 7.85
CA ARG A 81 -17.29 7.06 8.24
C ARG A 81 -17.42 7.28 9.75
N GLY A 82 -18.44 8.03 10.17
CA GLY A 82 -18.73 8.30 11.58
C GLY A 82 -18.06 9.55 12.14
N LYS A 83 -18.22 9.79 13.44
CA LYS A 83 -17.72 11.01 14.14
C LYS A 83 -16.19 11.13 14.12
N GLU A 84 -15.49 9.99 14.04
CA GLU A 84 -14.02 9.91 14.01
C GLU A 84 -13.44 9.95 12.58
N ARG A 85 -14.26 10.24 11.57
CA ARG A 85 -13.82 10.27 10.16
C ARG A 85 -12.58 11.16 10.00
N GLY A 86 -11.57 10.62 9.32
CA GLY A 86 -10.29 11.27 9.07
C GLY A 86 -9.18 10.88 10.04
N GLN A 87 -9.51 10.27 11.19
CA GLN A 87 -8.50 9.66 12.06
C GLN A 87 -7.78 8.54 11.31
N SER A 88 -6.47 8.48 11.48
CA SER A 88 -5.61 7.51 10.78
C SER A 88 -4.49 7.03 11.66
N ARG A 89 -4.12 5.75 11.50
CA ARG A 89 -2.89 5.17 12.04
C ARG A 89 -2.05 4.63 10.90
N VAL A 90 -0.75 4.84 10.97
CA VAL A 90 0.22 4.34 9.99
C VAL A 90 1.36 3.65 10.73
N THR A 91 1.86 2.55 10.17
CA THR A 91 3.03 1.82 10.65
C THR A 91 3.90 1.45 9.46
N VAL A 92 5.22 1.65 9.60
CA VAL A 92 6.22 1.27 8.60
C VAL A 92 7.31 0.53 9.33
N GLU A 93 7.57 -0.72 8.95
CA GLU A 93 8.50 -1.62 9.63
C GLU A 93 9.44 -2.23 8.60
N GLU A 94 10.75 -2.21 8.85
CA GLU A 94 11.71 -3.02 8.09
C GLU A 94 11.51 -4.48 8.48
N THR A 95 11.14 -5.33 7.51
CA THR A 95 10.77 -6.72 7.77
C THR A 95 11.78 -7.72 7.23
N ALA A 96 12.59 -7.35 6.23
CA ALA A 96 13.58 -8.25 5.66
C ALA A 96 14.69 -7.54 4.86
N LEU A 97 15.76 -8.29 4.59
CA LEU A 97 16.76 -8.02 3.55
C LEU A 97 16.80 -9.25 2.64
N SER A 98 16.45 -9.11 1.36
CA SER A 98 16.24 -10.27 0.47
C SER A 98 16.56 -9.96 -0.99
N PRO A 99 16.97 -10.95 -1.79
CA PRO A 99 17.07 -10.80 -3.25
C PRO A 99 15.69 -10.51 -3.87
N ALA A 100 15.66 -9.76 -4.98
CA ALA A 100 14.43 -9.40 -5.69
C ALA A 100 13.57 -10.62 -6.07
N ALA A 101 14.20 -11.67 -6.62
CA ALA A 101 13.50 -12.90 -7.01
C ALA A 101 12.77 -13.60 -5.85
N VAL A 102 13.30 -13.51 -4.62
CA VAL A 102 12.65 -14.08 -3.43
C VAL A 102 11.45 -13.25 -3.03
N ILE A 103 11.52 -11.92 -3.16
CA ILE A 103 10.43 -11.02 -2.84
C ILE A 103 9.22 -11.31 -3.74
N GLU A 104 9.44 -11.44 -5.05
CA GLU A 104 8.37 -11.78 -6.00
C GLU A 104 7.66 -13.09 -5.66
N GLN A 105 8.43 -14.15 -5.34
CA GLN A 105 7.87 -15.44 -4.93
C GLN A 105 7.05 -15.33 -3.63
N VAL A 106 7.54 -14.57 -2.65
CA VAL A 106 6.81 -14.37 -1.39
C VAL A 106 5.54 -13.56 -1.62
N MET A 107 5.55 -12.55 -2.49
CA MET A 107 4.33 -11.79 -2.80
C MET A 107 3.27 -12.65 -3.47
N LEU A 108 3.67 -13.55 -4.38
CA LEU A 108 2.78 -14.53 -4.99
C LEU A 108 2.19 -15.48 -3.94
N ALA A 109 3.03 -16.08 -3.09
CA ALA A 109 2.57 -16.98 -2.03
C ALA A 109 1.70 -16.28 -0.98
N ALA A 110 1.98 -15.00 -0.69
CA ALA A 110 1.18 -14.20 0.22
C ALA A 110 -0.24 -13.94 -0.34
N ALA A 111 -0.37 -13.72 -1.65
CA ALA A 111 -1.65 -13.62 -2.32
C ALA A 111 -2.48 -14.90 -2.13
N GLU A 112 -1.89 -16.04 -2.49
CA GLU A 112 -2.54 -17.37 -2.41
C GLU A 112 -3.05 -17.68 -0.99
N ARG A 113 -2.30 -17.30 0.05
CA ARG A 113 -2.65 -17.56 1.45
C ARG A 113 -3.70 -16.60 2.01
N SER A 114 -3.76 -15.36 1.51
CA SER A 114 -4.62 -14.32 2.07
C SER A 114 -6.12 -14.57 1.85
N GLY A 115 -6.47 -15.45 0.92
CA GLY A 115 -7.84 -15.65 0.47
C GLY A 115 -8.36 -14.49 -0.40
N ASP A 116 -7.52 -13.49 -0.68
CA ASP A 116 -7.78 -12.48 -1.70
C ASP A 116 -7.55 -13.12 -3.07
N PRO A 117 -8.56 -13.15 -3.97
CA PRO A 117 -8.43 -13.77 -5.28
C PRO A 117 -7.44 -13.02 -6.19
N ASP A 118 -7.08 -11.79 -5.83
CA ASP A 118 -6.23 -10.94 -6.66
C ASP A 118 -4.83 -10.76 -6.05
N PRO A 119 -3.75 -11.02 -6.81
CA PRO A 119 -2.40 -10.81 -6.32
C PRO A 119 -2.12 -9.32 -6.04
N PRO A 120 -1.17 -9.01 -5.14
CA PRO A 120 -0.79 -7.63 -4.91
C PRO A 120 -0.28 -6.99 -6.20
N VAL A 121 -0.70 -5.76 -6.45
CA VAL A 121 -0.32 -5.02 -7.66
C VAL A 121 1.08 -4.45 -7.46
N ALA A 122 2.01 -4.85 -8.31
CA ALA A 122 3.34 -4.23 -8.38
C ALA A 122 3.26 -2.90 -9.14
N ILE A 123 3.71 -1.82 -8.52
CA ILE A 123 3.79 -0.48 -9.12
C ILE A 123 5.18 0.13 -8.92
N ALA A 124 5.55 1.03 -9.83
CA ALA A 124 6.74 1.86 -9.70
C ALA A 124 6.51 3.01 -8.69
N PRO A 125 7.57 3.58 -8.09
CA PRO A 125 7.46 4.71 -7.17
C PRO A 125 6.77 5.92 -7.78
N ALA A 126 7.08 6.27 -9.03
CA ALA A 126 6.43 7.35 -9.76
C ALA A 126 4.90 7.17 -9.79
N ALA A 127 4.45 5.94 -10.03
CA ALA A 127 3.03 5.62 -10.01
C ALA A 127 2.40 5.79 -8.62
N TRP A 128 3.15 5.76 -7.51
CA TRP A 128 2.61 6.03 -6.17
C TRP A 128 2.69 7.51 -5.77
N TYR A 129 3.78 8.20 -6.11
CA TYR A 129 4.10 9.55 -5.61
C TYR A 129 3.74 10.70 -6.57
N GLU A 130 3.63 10.45 -7.88
CA GLU A 130 3.50 11.52 -8.90
C GLU A 130 2.08 11.74 -9.44
N GLY A 131 1.06 11.00 -8.97
CA GLY A 131 -0.30 11.18 -9.51
C GLY A 131 -1.41 11.08 -8.51
#